data_AF-A0A3D1EZL2-F1
#
_entry.id   AF-A0A3D1EZL2-F1
#
_cell.length_a   1.000
_cell.length_b   1.000
_cell.length_c   1.000
_cell.angle_alpha   90.00
_cell.angle_beta   90.00
_cell.angle_gamma   90.00
#
_symmetry.space_group_name_H-M   'P 1'
#
loop_
_entity.id
_entity.type
_entity.pdbx_description
1 polymer ?
#
loop_
_entity_poly.entity_id
_entity_poly.type
_entity_poly.pdbx_seq_one_letter_code
_entity_poly.pdbx_strand_id
1 'polypeptide(L)'
;LALTEYHINFKRRPHDPRQATNVGSTWMASVIYHLLINDMDIAQSWHSRSGGTFGMMSKFLEVRPTGQLLFIFNHHLKGQYVKTLSDNPWVEVVGFVPGKNKTGLLVINKSDIPQTLTAELLNTDLPVSNAFNANSKCYRIGPKGYSIEDHWLSKTPKIEMLPYEVQLIVTE
;
A
#
# COMPACT_ATOMS: atom_id res chain seq x y z
N LEU A 1 19.77 -7.97 -4.94
CA LEU A 1 19.90 -6.67 -5.64
C LEU A 1 19.55 -5.54 -4.68
N ALA A 2 20.23 -4.38 -4.75
CA ALA A 2 19.98 -3.26 -3.84
C ALA A 2 19.81 -1.93 -4.59
N LEU A 3 18.71 -1.24 -4.33
CA LEU A 3 18.46 0.15 -4.71
C LEU A 3 18.79 1.05 -3.51
N THR A 4 20.05 1.44 -3.39
CA THR A 4 20.58 2.12 -2.19
C THR A 4 20.14 3.57 -2.05
N GLU A 5 19.57 4.17 -3.10
CA GLU A 5 18.94 5.48 -3.02
C GLU A 5 17.89 5.65 -4.11
N TYR A 6 16.67 6.04 -3.72
CA TYR A 6 15.65 6.49 -4.66
C TYR A 6 14.78 7.60 -4.08
N HIS A 7 14.23 8.44 -4.97
CA HIS A 7 13.27 9.47 -4.61
C HIS A 7 12.20 9.59 -5.70
N ILE A 8 10.95 9.34 -5.34
CA ILE A 8 9.84 9.38 -6.30
C ILE A 8 9.35 10.82 -6.45
N ASN A 9 9.49 11.35 -7.66
CA ASN A 9 9.18 12.73 -8.02
C ASN A 9 8.19 12.74 -9.20
N PHE A 10 6.92 13.10 -8.96
CA PHE A 10 5.93 13.23 -10.04
C PHE A 10 5.68 14.68 -10.48
N LYS A 11 6.00 15.70 -9.65
CA LYS A 11 5.90 17.12 -10.04
C LYS A 11 6.89 18.00 -9.27
N ARG A 12 7.68 18.81 -9.99
CA ARG A 12 8.74 19.68 -9.40
C ARG A 12 8.23 21.04 -8.87
N ARG A 13 6.98 21.43 -9.15
CA ARG A 13 6.41 22.75 -8.78
C ARG A 13 4.98 22.62 -8.21
N PRO A 14 4.65 23.29 -7.08
CA PRO A 14 5.53 24.05 -6.18
C PRO A 14 6.46 23.14 -5.34
N HIS A 15 7.35 23.75 -4.55
CA HIS A 15 8.37 23.04 -3.76
C HIS A 15 7.78 22.07 -2.71
N ASP A 16 6.55 22.32 -2.26
CA ASP A 16 5.81 21.50 -1.30
C ASP A 16 4.32 21.46 -1.74
N PRO A 17 3.81 20.30 -2.21
CA PRO A 17 3.08 19.34 -1.37
C PRO A 17 3.31 17.87 -1.81
N ARG A 18 4.49 17.54 -2.33
CA ARG A 18 4.77 16.35 -3.17
C ARG A 18 4.48 15.01 -2.50
N GLN A 19 4.98 14.87 -1.28
CA GLN A 19 4.79 13.70 -0.43
C GLN A 19 3.53 13.85 0.46
N ALA A 20 2.90 15.03 0.43
CA ALA A 20 1.82 15.44 1.34
C ALA A 20 0.42 15.02 0.87
N THR A 21 0.30 14.42 -0.32
CA THR A 21 -0.98 13.96 -0.89
C THR A 21 -1.00 12.45 -1.06
N ASN A 22 -2.21 11.91 -1.15
CA ASN A 22 -2.46 10.51 -1.46
C ASN A 22 -1.99 10.09 -2.86
N VAL A 23 -1.91 11.04 -3.81
CA VAL A 23 -1.30 10.79 -5.12
C VAL A 23 0.17 10.39 -4.94
N GLY A 24 0.91 11.13 -4.12
CA GLY A 24 2.32 10.81 -3.83
C GLY A 24 2.51 9.44 -3.20
N SER A 25 1.65 9.05 -2.24
CA SER A 25 1.71 7.71 -1.64
C SER A 25 1.33 6.62 -2.63
N THR A 26 0.38 6.85 -3.52
CA THR A 26 0.00 5.90 -4.57
C THR A 26 1.16 5.63 -5.52
N TRP A 27 1.84 6.68 -5.99
CA TRP A 27 3.02 6.55 -6.84
C TRP A 27 4.17 5.84 -6.11
N MET A 28 4.42 6.17 -4.85
CA MET A 28 5.42 5.47 -4.03
C MET A 28 5.06 3.99 -3.86
N ALA A 29 3.79 3.67 -3.59
CA ALA A 29 3.33 2.30 -3.47
C ALA A 29 3.53 1.51 -4.77
N SER A 30 3.25 2.12 -5.93
CA SER A 30 3.46 1.50 -7.24
C SER A 30 4.94 1.21 -7.51
N VAL A 31 5.83 2.13 -7.14
CA VAL A 31 7.28 1.88 -7.22
C VAL A 31 7.66 0.70 -6.33
N ILE A 32 7.20 0.68 -5.07
CA ILE A 32 7.51 -0.42 -4.15
C ILE A 32 6.94 -1.74 -4.71
N TYR A 33 5.71 -1.75 -5.23
CA TYR A 33 5.14 -2.90 -5.92
C TYR A 33 6.07 -3.43 -7.01
N HIS A 34 6.57 -2.56 -7.90
CA HIS A 34 7.50 -2.95 -8.95
C HIS A 34 8.83 -3.48 -8.41
N LEU A 35 9.35 -2.93 -7.31
CA LEU A 35 10.55 -3.45 -6.67
C LEU A 35 10.31 -4.85 -6.08
N LEU A 36 9.13 -5.07 -5.48
CA LEU A 36 8.75 -6.35 -4.89
C LEU A 36 8.60 -7.46 -5.93
N ILE A 37 7.86 -7.20 -7.03
CA ILE A 37 7.63 -8.23 -8.06
C ILE A 37 8.87 -8.52 -8.93
N ASN A 38 9.96 -7.76 -8.76
CA ASN A 38 11.24 -7.97 -9.41
C ASN A 38 12.34 -8.43 -8.42
N ASP A 39 11.94 -8.96 -7.26
CA ASP A 39 12.84 -9.56 -6.25
C ASP A 39 13.97 -8.60 -5.81
N MET A 40 13.65 -7.32 -5.59
CA MET A 40 14.58 -6.37 -5.00
C MET A 40 14.71 -6.61 -3.49
N ASP A 41 15.92 -6.92 -3.01
CA ASP A 41 16.14 -7.25 -1.60
C ASP A 41 16.12 -6.01 -0.70
N ILE A 42 16.66 -4.90 -1.19
CA ILE A 42 16.84 -3.66 -0.42
C ILE A 42 16.47 -2.47 -1.28
N ALA A 43 15.62 -1.58 -0.76
CA ALA A 43 15.34 -0.29 -1.35
C ALA A 43 15.35 0.80 -0.27
N GLN A 44 16.16 1.84 -0.46
CA GLN A 44 16.32 2.91 0.52
C GLN A 44 15.81 4.24 -0.05
N SER A 45 14.75 4.75 0.56
CA SER A 45 14.17 6.05 0.21
C SER A 45 15.04 7.20 0.72
N TRP A 46 15.28 8.18 -0.15
CA TRP A 46 15.80 9.50 0.17
C TRP A 46 14.66 10.48 0.45
N HIS A 47 14.86 11.66 1.05
CA HIS A 47 15.32 11.79 2.43
C HIS A 47 14.10 11.71 3.36
N SER A 48 14.25 11.27 4.61
CA SER A 48 13.14 11.22 5.57
C SER A 48 12.56 12.59 5.95
N ARG A 49 13.38 13.65 6.09
CA ARG A 49 12.91 15.01 6.45
C ARG A 49 13.09 16.04 5.35
N SER A 50 14.23 16.06 4.65
CA SER A 50 14.36 16.90 3.45
C SER A 50 14.36 18.40 3.68
N GLY A 51 14.91 18.90 4.80
CA GLY A 51 14.70 20.30 5.21
C GLY A 51 13.21 20.66 5.47
N GLY A 52 12.33 19.66 5.46
CA GLY A 52 10.88 19.77 5.57
C GLY A 52 10.14 20.03 4.26
N THR A 53 10.81 20.00 3.11
CA THR A 53 10.23 20.39 1.81
C THR A 53 9.81 19.18 0.95
N PHE A 54 10.64 18.13 0.92
CA PHE A 54 10.44 16.97 0.04
C PHE A 54 10.54 15.62 0.75
N GLY A 55 10.82 15.62 2.05
CA GLY A 55 10.86 14.38 2.81
C GLY A 55 9.49 13.83 3.16
N MET A 56 9.49 12.65 3.76
CA MET A 56 8.31 11.99 4.34
C MET A 56 7.75 12.71 5.57
N MET A 57 8.50 13.66 6.13
CA MET A 57 8.08 14.53 7.23
C MET A 57 8.13 16.00 6.81
N SER A 58 7.19 16.80 7.30
CA SER A 58 7.20 18.26 7.13
C SER A 58 8.30 18.91 7.99
N LYS A 59 8.53 20.22 7.80
CA LYS A 59 9.41 21.01 8.69
C LYS A 59 8.92 21.07 10.13
N PHE A 60 7.63 20.79 10.36
CA PHE A 60 6.97 20.80 11.67
C PHE A 60 6.82 19.39 12.28
N LEU A 61 7.54 18.39 11.74
CA LEU A 61 7.51 16.99 12.18
C LEU A 61 6.16 16.28 11.95
N GLU A 62 5.33 16.80 11.05
CA GLU A 62 4.12 16.09 10.63
C GLU A 62 4.50 14.97 9.66
N VAL A 63 4.05 13.75 9.94
CA VAL A 63 4.25 12.61 9.05
C VAL A 63 3.31 12.75 7.86
N ARG A 64 3.87 12.75 6.66
CA ARG A 64 3.12 12.86 5.41
C ARG A 64 2.59 11.49 4.96
N PRO A 65 1.59 11.42 4.06
CA PRO A 65 1.05 10.16 3.56
C PRO A 65 2.09 9.13 3.10
N THR A 66 3.19 9.54 2.49
CA THR A 66 4.23 8.58 2.08
C THR A 66 5.09 8.06 3.22
N GLY A 67 5.26 8.84 4.30
CA GLY A 67 5.84 8.36 5.54
C GLY A 67 4.94 7.36 6.24
N GLN A 68 3.63 7.62 6.26
CA GLN A 68 2.62 6.68 6.77
C GLN A 68 2.65 5.37 5.95
N LEU A 69 2.70 5.47 4.62
CA LEU A 69 2.81 4.31 3.73
C LEU A 69 4.04 3.46 4.03
N LEU A 70 5.22 4.08 4.10
CA LEU A 70 6.46 3.36 4.36
C LEU A 70 6.47 2.75 5.76
N PHE A 71 5.89 3.42 6.76
CA PHE A 71 5.68 2.83 8.07
C PHE A 71 4.83 1.54 7.97
N ILE A 72 3.66 1.62 7.34
CA ILE A 72 2.73 0.48 7.19
C ILE A 72 3.41 -0.67 6.44
N PHE A 73 4.04 -0.39 5.31
CA PHE A 73 4.66 -1.42 4.48
C PHE A 73 5.81 -2.12 5.22
N ASN A 74 6.69 -1.37 5.89
CA ASN A 74 7.77 -1.98 6.66
C ASN A 74 7.27 -2.85 7.84
N HIS A 75 6.11 -2.53 8.42
CA HIS A 75 5.56 -3.32 9.53
C HIS A 75 4.79 -4.56 9.08
N HIS A 76 4.05 -4.44 7.96
CA HIS A 76 3.00 -5.38 7.59
C HIS A 76 3.21 -6.07 6.23
N LEU A 77 3.84 -5.42 5.24
CA LEU A 77 4.05 -5.97 3.90
C LEU A 77 5.35 -6.80 3.86
N LYS A 78 5.30 -7.99 4.47
CA LYS A 78 6.45 -8.88 4.65
C LYS A 78 6.07 -10.34 4.40
N GLY A 79 7.07 -11.21 4.34
CA GLY A 79 6.88 -12.65 4.16
C GLY A 79 7.02 -13.06 2.70
N GLN A 80 6.26 -14.07 2.28
CA GLN A 80 6.35 -14.63 0.94
C GLN A 80 5.31 -14.00 0.01
N TYR A 81 5.74 -13.37 -1.08
CA TYR A 81 4.84 -12.87 -2.11
C TYR A 81 4.34 -14.03 -2.98
N VAL A 82 3.06 -13.98 -3.37
CA VAL A 82 2.44 -15.03 -4.19
C VAL A 82 2.11 -14.51 -5.58
N LYS A 83 2.04 -15.45 -6.54
CA LYS A 83 1.64 -15.13 -7.91
C LYS A 83 0.28 -14.44 -7.90
N THR A 84 0.24 -13.24 -8.46
CA THR A 84 -0.96 -12.41 -8.55
C THR A 84 -1.18 -12.01 -10.00
N LEU A 85 -2.43 -12.01 -10.45
CA LEU A 85 -2.84 -11.59 -11.79
C LEU A 85 -3.94 -10.55 -11.65
N SER A 86 -3.86 -9.49 -12.47
CA SER A 86 -4.86 -8.44 -12.59
C SER A 86 -5.12 -8.20 -14.06
N ASP A 87 -6.39 -8.11 -14.44
CA ASP A 87 -6.83 -7.71 -15.78
C ASP A 87 -7.10 -6.20 -15.88
N ASN A 88 -7.03 -5.48 -14.76
CA ASN A 88 -7.22 -4.03 -14.70
C ASN A 88 -5.87 -3.31 -14.71
N PRO A 89 -5.51 -2.57 -15.79
CA PRO A 89 -4.21 -1.89 -15.90
C PRO A 89 -4.05 -0.70 -14.94
N TRP A 90 -5.15 -0.20 -14.37
CA TRP A 90 -5.15 0.91 -13.42
C TRP A 90 -5.01 0.46 -11.97
N VAL A 91 -5.06 -0.85 -11.72
CA VAL A 91 -5.00 -1.43 -10.38
C VAL A 91 -3.85 -2.42 -10.30
N GLU A 92 -2.91 -2.13 -9.40
CA GLU A 92 -1.84 -3.08 -9.05
C GLU A 92 -2.25 -3.86 -7.81
N VAL A 93 -2.00 -5.18 -7.84
CA VAL A 93 -2.36 -6.10 -6.76
C VAL A 93 -1.21 -7.03 -6.50
N VAL A 94 -0.89 -7.27 -5.23
CA VAL A 94 0.00 -8.36 -4.81
C VAL A 94 -0.55 -9.03 -3.56
N GLY A 95 -0.74 -10.35 -3.65
CA GLY A 95 -0.98 -11.20 -2.50
C GLY A 95 0.33 -11.59 -1.83
N PHE A 96 0.29 -11.79 -0.51
CA PHE A 96 1.44 -12.24 0.26
C PHE A 96 1.04 -13.03 1.51
N VAL A 97 1.97 -13.82 2.04
CA VAL A 97 1.81 -14.66 3.23
C VAL A 97 2.78 -14.13 4.30
N PRO A 98 2.32 -13.27 5.22
CA PRO A 98 3.20 -12.65 6.23
C PRO A 98 3.59 -13.60 7.36
N GLY A 99 2.97 -14.77 7.45
CA GLY A 99 3.27 -15.81 8.43
C GLY A 99 2.35 -17.02 8.26
N LYS A 100 2.55 -18.05 9.09
CA LYS A 100 1.71 -19.25 9.07
C LYS A 100 0.25 -18.87 9.31
N ASN A 101 -0.65 -19.36 8.45
CA ASN A 101 -2.10 -19.10 8.48
C ASN A 101 -2.48 -17.61 8.40
N LYS A 102 -1.61 -16.77 7.83
CA LYS A 102 -1.90 -15.37 7.59
C LYS A 102 -1.89 -15.06 6.11
N THR A 103 -2.82 -14.22 5.69
CA THR A 103 -2.96 -13.74 4.33
C THR A 103 -2.87 -12.22 4.32
N GLY A 104 -2.17 -11.70 3.32
CA GLY A 104 -2.06 -10.28 3.06
C GLY A 104 -2.39 -9.97 1.60
N LEU A 105 -2.98 -8.81 1.38
CA LEU A 105 -3.31 -8.30 0.06
C LEU A 105 -2.99 -6.81 0.00
N LEU A 106 -2.11 -6.42 -0.91
CA LEU A 106 -1.89 -5.02 -1.26
C LEU A 106 -2.64 -4.72 -2.55
N VAL A 107 -3.43 -3.65 -2.54
CA VAL A 107 -4.18 -3.15 -3.69
C VAL A 107 -3.91 -1.65 -3.86
N ILE A 108 -3.58 -1.22 -5.08
CA ILE A 108 -3.21 0.15 -5.40
C ILE A 108 -4.06 0.63 -6.57
N ASN A 109 -4.94 1.62 -6.36
CA ASN A 109 -5.64 2.32 -7.44
C ASN A 109 -4.77 3.46 -7.96
N LYS A 110 -4.26 3.36 -9.19
CA LYS A 110 -3.45 4.41 -9.83
C LYS A 110 -4.26 5.46 -10.58
N SER A 111 -5.57 5.27 -10.72
CA SER A 111 -6.45 6.18 -11.47
C SER A 111 -7.00 7.31 -10.61
N ASP A 112 -7.46 8.37 -11.28
CA ASP A 112 -8.18 9.50 -10.70
C ASP A 112 -9.69 9.25 -10.52
N ILE A 113 -10.15 8.04 -10.81
CA ILE A 113 -11.54 7.61 -10.61
C ILE A 113 -11.62 6.45 -9.60
N PRO A 114 -12.76 6.26 -8.92
CA PRO A 114 -12.96 5.08 -8.09
C PRO A 114 -12.85 3.79 -8.90
N GLN A 115 -12.32 2.74 -8.28
CA GLN A 115 -12.21 1.40 -8.86
C GLN A 115 -12.88 0.38 -7.95
N THR A 116 -13.50 -0.62 -8.56
CA THR A 116 -14.05 -1.77 -7.85
C THR A 116 -13.43 -3.02 -8.45
N LEU A 117 -12.90 -3.89 -7.61
CA LEU A 117 -12.38 -5.19 -8.02
C LEU A 117 -13.10 -6.31 -7.28
N THR A 118 -13.18 -7.45 -7.96
CA THR A 118 -13.46 -8.74 -7.34
C THR A 118 -12.20 -9.57 -7.49
N ALA A 119 -11.70 -10.11 -6.39
CA ALA A 119 -10.54 -11.00 -6.41
C ALA A 119 -10.96 -12.44 -6.09
N GLU A 120 -10.08 -13.39 -6.41
CA GLU A 120 -10.19 -14.78 -5.99
C GLU A 120 -8.90 -15.18 -5.27
N LEU A 121 -9.01 -15.54 -3.99
CA LEU A 121 -7.89 -15.91 -3.14
C LEU A 121 -7.72 -17.43 -3.10
N LEU A 122 -6.95 -17.95 -4.04
CA LEU A 122 -6.67 -19.37 -4.19
C LEU A 122 -5.71 -19.89 -3.10
N ASN A 123 -5.95 -21.11 -2.62
CA ASN A 123 -5.10 -21.81 -1.64
C ASN A 123 -4.84 -21.00 -0.34
N THR A 124 -5.83 -20.21 0.08
CA THR A 124 -5.75 -19.41 1.30
C THR A 124 -6.47 -20.07 2.48
N ASP A 125 -5.80 -20.07 3.63
CA ASP A 125 -6.37 -20.41 4.93
C ASP A 125 -6.74 -19.13 5.65
N LEU A 126 -7.94 -18.62 5.36
CA LEU A 126 -8.46 -17.41 6.00
C LEU A 126 -8.99 -17.74 7.40
N PRO A 127 -8.66 -16.94 8.44
CA PRO A 127 -9.28 -17.08 9.74
C PRO A 127 -10.81 -16.90 9.64
N VAL A 128 -11.53 -17.59 10.52
CA VAL A 128 -13.00 -17.50 10.56
C VAL A 128 -13.42 -16.09 10.96
N SER A 129 -14.08 -15.39 10.05
CA SER A 129 -14.81 -14.15 10.38
C SER A 129 -16.26 -14.46 10.73
N ASN A 130 -16.89 -13.65 11.59
CA ASN A 130 -18.33 -13.72 11.84
C ASN A 130 -18.96 -12.32 11.81
N ALA A 131 -20.28 -12.21 12.00
CA ALA A 131 -21.00 -10.94 11.92
C ALA A 131 -20.51 -9.85 12.89
N PHE A 132 -19.75 -10.21 13.92
CA PHE A 132 -19.26 -9.31 14.97
C PHE A 132 -17.75 -9.14 14.97
N ASN A 133 -17.01 -10.12 14.43
CA ASN A 133 -15.54 -10.12 14.44
C ASN A 133 -15.02 -10.22 13.00
N ALA A 134 -14.35 -9.16 12.58
CA ALA A 134 -13.51 -9.16 11.39
C ALA A 134 -12.32 -10.11 11.57
N ASN A 135 -11.83 -10.68 10.46
CA ASN A 135 -10.65 -11.54 10.43
C ASN A 135 -9.40 -10.84 9.91
N SER A 136 -9.51 -9.55 9.58
CA SER A 136 -8.41 -8.77 9.03
C SER A 136 -8.54 -7.28 9.36
N LYS A 137 -7.42 -6.57 9.22
CA LYS A 137 -7.36 -5.10 9.23
C LYS A 137 -7.08 -4.60 7.83
N CYS A 138 -7.74 -3.51 7.44
CA CYS A 138 -7.45 -2.77 6.22
C CYS A 138 -6.80 -1.43 6.58
N TYR A 139 -5.54 -1.26 6.20
CA TYR A 139 -4.81 -0.01 6.28
C TYR A 139 -5.02 0.76 4.98
N ARG A 140 -5.59 1.95 5.05
CA ARG A 140 -5.94 2.76 3.87
C ARG A 140 -5.14 4.05 3.88
N ILE A 141 -4.64 4.45 2.71
CA ILE A 141 -4.16 5.80 2.45
C ILE A 141 -4.80 6.28 1.15
N GLY A 142 -5.68 7.27 1.25
CA GLY A 142 -6.43 7.78 0.11
C GLY A 142 -6.84 9.24 0.27
N PRO A 143 -7.82 9.73 -0.52
CA PRO A 143 -8.29 11.11 -0.47
C PRO A 143 -8.83 11.53 0.91
N LYS A 144 -9.25 10.55 1.74
CA LYS A 144 -9.73 10.77 3.12
C LYS A 144 -8.62 10.74 4.16
N GLY A 145 -7.35 10.63 3.75
CA GLY A 145 -6.20 10.48 4.64
C GLY A 145 -5.91 9.01 4.98
N TYR A 146 -5.20 8.81 6.09
CA TYR A 146 -4.84 7.50 6.62
C TYR A 146 -5.91 6.99 7.60
N SER A 147 -6.34 5.74 7.43
CA SER A 147 -7.21 5.04 8.37
C SER A 147 -6.82 3.56 8.52
N ILE A 148 -7.25 2.97 9.64
CA ILE A 148 -7.23 1.52 9.86
C ILE A 148 -8.65 1.10 10.22
N GLU A 149 -9.17 0.11 9.50
CA GLU A 149 -10.53 -0.38 9.67
C GLU A 149 -10.54 -1.90 9.83
N ASP A 150 -11.51 -2.41 10.59
CA ASP A 150 -11.84 -3.83 10.59
C ASP A 150 -12.35 -4.25 9.21
N HIS A 151 -11.88 -5.39 8.71
CA HIS A 151 -12.20 -5.88 7.37
C HIS A 151 -12.53 -7.37 7.38
N TRP A 152 -13.60 -7.73 6.67
CA TRP A 152 -14.02 -9.11 6.46
C TRP A 152 -13.44 -9.63 5.15
N LEU A 153 -12.29 -10.27 5.23
CA LEU A 153 -11.65 -10.87 4.08
C LEU A 153 -12.25 -12.26 3.82
N SER A 154 -12.87 -12.42 2.67
CA SER A 154 -13.38 -13.70 2.17
C SER A 154 -12.47 -14.26 1.08
N LYS A 155 -12.74 -15.48 0.60
CA LYS A 155 -12.02 -16.07 -0.55
C LYS A 155 -12.32 -15.35 -1.87
N THR A 156 -13.42 -14.61 -1.94
CA THR A 156 -13.84 -13.86 -3.13
C THR A 156 -14.16 -12.41 -2.74
N PRO A 157 -13.15 -11.65 -2.25
CA PRO A 157 -13.43 -10.34 -1.69
C PRO A 157 -13.77 -9.35 -2.81
N LYS A 158 -14.76 -8.51 -2.53
CA LYS A 158 -15.05 -7.30 -3.31
C LYS A 158 -14.34 -6.13 -2.63
N ILE A 159 -13.46 -5.46 -3.35
CA ILE A 159 -12.67 -4.35 -2.80
C ILE A 159 -13.00 -3.07 -3.58
N GLU A 160 -13.45 -2.06 -2.84
CA GLU A 160 -13.82 -0.76 -3.37
C GLU A 160 -12.76 0.26 -3.00
N MET A 161 -12.23 0.94 -4.02
CA MET A 161 -11.13 1.87 -3.89
C MET A 161 -11.51 3.27 -4.35
N LEU A 162 -11.11 4.27 -3.57
CA LEU A 162 -11.19 5.67 -3.97
C LEU A 162 -10.09 6.02 -5.01
N PRO A 163 -10.21 7.15 -5.72
CA PRO A 163 -9.13 7.67 -6.57
C PRO A 163 -7.81 7.77 -5.82
N TYR A 164 -6.71 7.28 -6.43
CA TYR A 164 -5.38 7.32 -5.82
C TYR A 164 -5.37 6.82 -4.36
N GLU A 165 -5.90 5.61 -4.14
CA GLU A 165 -5.95 4.96 -2.84
C GLU A 165 -5.05 3.71 -2.83
N VAL A 166 -4.36 3.53 -1.71
CA VAL A 166 -3.62 2.31 -1.38
C VAL A 166 -4.34 1.63 -0.23
N GLN A 167 -4.63 0.34 -0.38
CA GLN A 167 -5.17 -0.52 0.68
C GLN A 167 -4.21 -1.68 0.93
N LEU A 168 -3.85 -1.88 2.19
CA LEU A 168 -3.15 -3.07 2.65
C LEU A 168 -4.08 -3.83 3.60
N ILE A 169 -4.54 -5.00 3.19
CA ILE A 169 -5.42 -5.86 3.98
C ILE A 169 -4.58 -7.00 4.54
N VAL A 170 -4.59 -7.21 5.85
CA VAL A 170 -3.82 -8.27 6.51
C VAL A 170 -4.67 -8.97 7.55
N THR A 171 -4.70 -10.30 7.50
CA THR A 171 -5.41 -11.10 8.50
C THR A 171 -4.71 -11.04 9.85
N GLU A 172 -5.49 -10.95 10.94
CA GLU A 172 -4.96 -10.93 12.31
C GLU A 172 -4.50 -12.31 12.81
#